data_AF-A0A5E4ICE6-F1
#
_entry.id   AF-A0A5E4ICE6-F1
#
_cell.length_a   1.000
_cell.length_b   1.000
_cell.length_c   1.000
_cell.angle_alpha   90.00
_cell.angle_beta   90.00
_cell.angle_gamma   90.00
#
_symmetry.space_group_name_H-M   'P 1'
#
loop_
_entity.id
_entity.type
_entity.pdbx_description
1 polymer ?
#
loop_
_entity_poly.entity_id
_entity_poly.type
_entity_poly.pdbx_seq_one_letter_code
_entity_poly.pdbx_strand_id
1 'polypeptide(L)'
;MVNNGEMPVLAFHGAKIGLSEGQKIRKIDVEGVEALNRQLLAKGSEIKEMQDQLADILNNTRKNKTDYSAGKIEKLTFLKDQDRLFKEKSKTLDDLRLTVRDSEGIIAKVKGLLEQNKME
;
A
#
# COMPACT_ATOMS: atom_id res chain seq x y z
N MET A 1 -34.87 -52.13 23.88
CA MET A 1 -33.65 -51.96 24.71
C MET A 1 -32.52 -51.54 23.79
N VAL A 2 -32.04 -50.30 23.93
CA VAL A 2 -30.85 -49.78 23.25
C VAL A 2 -29.72 -49.87 24.27
N ASN A 3 -28.58 -50.46 23.89
CA ASN A 3 -27.37 -50.44 24.71
C ASN A 3 -26.31 -49.59 24.02
N ASN A 4 -25.62 -48.79 24.84
CA ASN A 4 -24.76 -47.68 24.46
C ASN A 4 -23.40 -48.16 23.96
N GLY A 5 -22.99 -47.65 22.79
CA GLY A 5 -21.59 -47.56 22.38
C GLY A 5 -21.23 -46.08 22.36
N GLU A 6 -20.61 -45.62 23.43
CA GLU A 6 -20.27 -44.22 23.71
C GLU A 6 -19.32 -43.65 22.65
N MET A 7 -19.69 -42.50 22.06
CA MET A 7 -18.73 -41.63 21.37
C MET A 7 -18.15 -40.63 22.38
N PRO A 8 -16.85 -40.27 22.30
CA PRO A 8 -16.25 -39.30 23.20
C PRO A 8 -16.90 -37.92 23.02
N VAL A 9 -17.54 -37.45 24.09
CA VAL A 9 -18.12 -36.12 24.20
C VAL A 9 -16.97 -35.12 24.40
N LEU A 10 -16.58 -34.40 23.35
CA LEU A 10 -15.91 -33.11 23.52
C LEU A 10 -16.99 -32.10 23.93
N ALA A 11 -17.03 -31.80 25.23
CA ALA A 11 -17.92 -30.82 25.81
C ALA A 11 -17.50 -29.40 25.38
N PHE A 12 -18.08 -28.90 24.29
CA PHE A 12 -18.15 -27.47 24.05
C PHE A 12 -19.37 -26.93 24.81
N HIS A 13 -19.10 -26.24 25.91
CA HIS A 13 -20.09 -25.44 26.63
C HIS A 13 -20.48 -24.26 25.73
N GLY A 14 -21.76 -24.23 25.32
CA GLY A 14 -22.40 -23.08 24.69
C GLY A 14 -22.57 -23.17 23.18
N ALA A 15 -23.83 -23.42 22.77
CA ALA A 15 -24.37 -23.34 21.41
C ALA A 15 -23.91 -24.40 20.40
N LYS A 16 -24.66 -25.53 20.33
CA LYS A 16 -24.76 -26.32 19.10
C LYS A 16 -25.55 -25.51 18.06
N ILE A 17 -24.86 -24.78 17.19
CA ILE A 17 -25.45 -24.36 15.92
C ILE A 17 -25.37 -25.60 15.02
N GLY A 18 -26.52 -26.22 14.76
CA GLY A 18 -26.62 -27.27 13.76
C GLY A 18 -26.30 -26.66 12.40
N LEU A 19 -25.09 -26.86 11.90
CA LEU A 19 -24.77 -26.61 10.50
C LEU A 19 -25.41 -27.75 9.69
N SER A 20 -26.50 -27.45 8.99
CA SER A 20 -27.01 -28.34 7.95
C SER A 20 -25.94 -28.53 6.87
N GLU A 21 -25.85 -29.72 6.29
CA GLU A 21 -24.86 -30.11 5.25
C GLU A 21 -24.86 -29.22 3.99
N GLY A 22 -25.72 -28.20 3.90
CA GLY A 22 -25.83 -27.24 2.81
C GLY A 22 -25.15 -25.88 3.01
N GLN A 23 -24.66 -25.53 4.20
CA GLN A 23 -23.96 -24.24 4.41
C GLN A 23 -22.45 -24.40 4.30
N LYS A 24 -21.95 -24.47 3.05
CA LYS A 24 -20.56 -24.09 2.77
C LYS A 24 -20.41 -22.61 3.12
N ILE A 25 -19.76 -22.31 4.23
CA ILE A 25 -19.21 -20.97 4.48
C ILE A 25 -18.24 -20.73 3.31
N ARG A 26 -18.63 -19.89 2.34
CA ARG A 26 -17.79 -19.50 1.21
C ARG A 26 -16.57 -18.81 1.81
N LYS A 27 -15.40 -19.44 1.65
CA LYS A 27 -14.12 -18.88 2.09
C LYS A 27 -13.99 -17.56 1.33
N ILE A 28 -14.09 -16.43 2.02
CA ILE A 28 -13.56 -15.16 1.50
C ILE A 28 -12.18 -15.51 0.95
N ASP A 29 -11.81 -15.04 -0.24
CA ASP A 29 -10.42 -15.15 -0.70
C ASP A 29 -9.55 -14.20 0.14
N VAL A 30 -9.42 -14.54 1.43
CA VAL A 30 -8.65 -13.81 2.43
C VAL A 30 -7.20 -13.77 1.98
N GLU A 31 -6.71 -14.84 1.36
CA GLU A 31 -5.37 -14.93 0.78
C GLU A 31 -5.18 -13.89 -0.34
N GLY A 32 -6.15 -13.73 -1.24
CA GLY A 32 -6.16 -12.70 -2.29
C GLY A 32 -6.23 -11.27 -1.75
N VAL A 33 -7.08 -11.01 -0.75
CA VAL A 33 -7.19 -9.69 -0.10
C VAL A 33 -5.92 -9.35 0.67
N GLU A 34 -5.34 -10.30 1.40
CA GLU A 34 -4.06 -10.11 2.10
C GLU A 34 -2.90 -9.84 1.14
N ALA A 35 -2.85 -10.51 0.00
CA ALA A 35 -1.84 -10.27 -1.03
C ALA A 35 -1.94 -8.84 -1.59
N LEU A 36 -3.15 -8.36 -1.87
CA LEU A 36 -3.38 -6.98 -2.32
C LEU A 36 -3.03 -5.96 -1.23
N ASN A 37 -3.33 -6.25 0.04
CA ASN A 37 -2.98 -5.38 1.15
C ASN A 37 -1.46 -5.26 1.34
N ARG A 38 -0.72 -6.37 1.19
CA ARG A 38 0.77 -6.35 1.19
C ARG A 38 1.32 -5.48 0.07
N GLN A 39 0.74 -5.55 -1.13
CA GLN A 39 1.12 -4.69 -2.25
C GLN A 39 0.84 -3.20 -1.96
N LEU A 40 -0.31 -2.90 -1.35
CA LEU A 40 -0.66 -1.53 -0.98
C LEU A 40 0.31 -0.96 0.07
N LEU A 41 0.69 -1.76 1.07
CA LEU A 41 1.70 -1.36 2.06
C LEU A 41 3.06 -1.08 1.42
N ALA A 42 3.51 -1.95 0.50
CA ALA A 42 4.76 -1.73 -0.23
C ALA A 42 4.72 -0.43 -1.05
N LYS A 43 3.61 -0.17 -1.76
CA LYS A 43 3.40 1.07 -2.50
C LYS A 43 3.38 2.31 -1.58
N GLY A 44 2.81 2.17 -0.39
CA GLY A 44 2.85 3.21 0.63
C GLY A 44 4.28 3.56 1.07
N SER A 45 5.14 2.55 1.23
CA SER A 45 6.57 2.75 1.52
C SER A 45 7.29 3.46 0.36
N GLU A 46 7.07 3.03 -0.89
CA GLU A 46 7.63 3.69 -2.08
C GLU A 46 7.21 5.17 -2.17
N ILE A 47 5.94 5.48 -1.90
CA ILE A 47 5.43 6.86 -1.85
C ILE A 47 6.16 7.68 -0.80
N LYS A 48 6.37 7.11 0.39
CA LYS A 48 7.06 7.79 1.49
C LYS A 48 8.52 8.10 1.13
N GLU A 49 9.23 7.15 0.53
CA GLU A 49 10.60 7.35 0.06
C GLU A 49 10.70 8.47 -0.99
N MET A 50 9.77 8.50 -1.96
CA MET A 50 9.74 9.58 -2.97
C MET A 50 9.41 10.95 -2.36
N GLN A 51 8.58 11.00 -1.31
CA GLN A 51 8.33 12.25 -0.58
C GLN A 51 9.59 12.76 0.12
N ASP A 52 10.38 11.85 0.71
CA ASP A 52 11.64 12.20 1.36
C ASP A 52 12.68 12.68 0.33
N GLN A 53 12.76 12.04 -0.84
CA GLN A 53 13.58 12.51 -1.96
C GLN A 53 13.17 13.91 -2.44
N LEU A 54 11.87 14.20 -2.54
CA LEU A 54 11.39 15.54 -2.91
C LEU A 54 11.79 16.59 -1.86
N ALA A 55 11.74 16.24 -0.57
CA ALA A 55 12.19 17.13 0.49
C ALA A 55 13.69 17.44 0.37
N ASP A 56 14.51 16.44 0.06
CA ASP A 56 15.95 16.62 -0.17
C ASP A 56 16.25 17.49 -1.39
N ILE A 57 15.53 17.28 -2.50
CA ILE A 57 15.67 18.12 -3.70
C ILE A 57 15.32 19.58 -3.39
N LEU A 58 14.27 19.83 -2.59
CA LEU A 58 13.91 21.19 -2.15
C LEU A 58 15.00 21.81 -1.26
N ASN A 59 15.57 21.03 -0.34
CA ASN A 59 16.67 21.49 0.51
C ASN A 59 17.91 21.82 -0.32
N ASN A 60 18.28 20.97 -1.28
CA ASN A 60 19.39 21.21 -2.21
C ASN A 60 19.15 22.42 -3.11
N THR A 61 17.91 22.65 -3.54
CA THR A 61 17.53 23.86 -4.31
C THR A 61 17.75 25.13 -3.49
N ARG A 62 17.33 25.12 -2.22
CA ARG A 62 17.55 26.23 -1.29
C ARG A 62 19.04 26.46 -1.05
N LYS A 63 19.79 25.39 -0.80
CA LYS A 63 21.24 25.44 -0.58
C LYS A 63 21.97 26.02 -1.80
N ASN A 64 21.68 25.52 -3.00
CA ASN A 64 22.27 26.03 -4.25
C ASN A 64 22.03 27.54 -4.43
N LYS A 65 20.81 28.00 -4.13
CA LYS A 65 20.49 29.44 -4.16
C LYS A 65 21.30 30.23 -3.12
N THR A 66 21.38 29.73 -1.88
CA THR A 66 22.16 30.38 -0.81
C THR A 66 23.63 30.45 -1.15
N ASP A 67 24.23 29.36 -1.64
CA ASP A 67 25.65 29.30 -1.99
C ASP A 67 25.98 30.26 -3.15
N TYR A 68 25.09 30.37 -4.14
CA TYR A 68 25.24 31.35 -5.22
C TYR A 68 25.12 32.79 -4.71
N SER A 69 24.11 33.10 -3.90
CA SER A 69 23.93 34.44 -3.33
C SER A 69 25.09 34.85 -2.39
N ALA A 70 25.74 33.89 -1.75
CA ALA A 70 26.93 34.10 -0.94
C ALA A 70 28.24 34.15 -1.76
N GLY A 71 28.18 34.00 -3.08
CA GLY A 71 29.36 34.00 -3.96
C GLY A 71 30.25 32.76 -3.81
N LYS A 72 29.78 31.69 -3.17
CA LYS A 72 30.55 30.46 -2.95
C LYS A 72 30.65 29.58 -4.20
N ILE A 73 29.71 29.75 -5.13
CA ILE A 73 29.68 29.05 -6.42
C ILE A 73 29.49 30.04 -7.54
N GLU A 74 30.04 29.71 -8.71
CA GLU A 74 29.90 30.51 -9.91
C GLU A 74 28.51 30.37 -10.54
N LYS A 75 28.12 31.38 -11.33
CA LYS A 75 26.82 31.40 -12.04
C LYS A 75 26.61 30.17 -12.92
N LEU A 76 27.65 29.69 -13.60
CA LEU A 76 27.53 28.51 -14.47
C LEU A 76 27.22 27.25 -13.65
N THR A 77 27.89 27.07 -12.51
CA THR A 77 27.63 25.96 -11.58
C THR A 77 26.22 26.04 -11.02
N PHE A 78 25.81 27.23 -10.54
CA PHE A 78 24.46 27.47 -10.05
C PHE A 78 23.38 27.06 -11.07
N LEU A 79 23.52 27.48 -12.33
CA LEU A 79 22.56 27.18 -13.39
C LEU A 79 22.52 25.68 -13.74
N LYS A 80 23.69 25.01 -13.78
CA LYS A 80 23.76 23.56 -14.01
C LYS A 80 23.08 22.78 -12.88
N ASP A 81 23.35 23.15 -11.63
CA ASP A 81 22.72 22.49 -10.47
C ASP A 81 21.22 22.77 -10.41
N GLN A 82 20.78 23.96 -10.80
CA GLN A 82 19.37 24.31 -10.87
C GLN A 82 18.63 23.47 -11.92
N ASP A 83 19.19 23.31 -13.12
CA ASP A 83 18.62 22.45 -14.17
C ASP A 83 18.57 20.98 -13.75
N ARG A 84 19.64 20.47 -13.14
CA ARG A 84 19.69 19.10 -12.60
C ARG A 84 18.60 18.87 -11.56
N LEU A 85 18.50 19.74 -10.56
CA LEU A 85 17.50 19.63 -9.48
C LEU A 85 16.07 19.75 -10.02
N PHE A 86 15.86 20.57 -11.05
CA PHE A 86 14.55 20.67 -11.71
C PHE A 86 14.17 19.36 -12.41
N LYS A 87 15.10 18.74 -13.15
CA LYS A 87 14.88 17.46 -13.81
C LYS A 87 14.62 16.33 -12.80
N GLU A 88 15.41 16.27 -11.74
CA GLU A 88 15.20 15.31 -10.64
C GLU A 88 13.82 15.47 -10.00
N LYS A 89 13.44 16.71 -9.67
CA LYS A 89 12.11 16.99 -9.13
C LYS A 89 10.99 16.53 -10.05
N SER A 90 11.08 16.86 -11.35
CA SER A 90 10.06 16.49 -12.33
C SER A 90 9.92 14.98 -12.42
N LYS A 91 11.05 14.26 -12.52
CA LYS A 91 11.05 12.80 -12.58
C LYS A 91 10.42 12.18 -11.34
N THR A 92 10.83 12.60 -10.15
CA THR A 92 10.27 12.07 -8.89
C THR A 92 8.77 12.35 -8.77
N LEU A 93 8.29 13.50 -9.25
CA LEU A 93 6.85 13.80 -9.26
C LEU A 93 6.06 12.90 -10.23
N ASP A 94 6.63 12.57 -11.38
CA ASP A 94 5.99 11.68 -12.35
C ASP A 94 5.97 10.23 -11.83
N ASP A 95 7.06 9.76 -11.24
CA ASP A 95 7.14 8.43 -10.60
C ASP A 95 6.15 8.32 -9.41
N LEU A 96 6.02 9.39 -8.62
CA LEU A 96 5.04 9.48 -7.53
C LEU A 96 3.60 9.36 -8.05
N ARG A 97 3.27 10.08 -9.13
CA ARG A 97 1.94 10.02 -9.75
C ARG A 97 1.59 8.62 -10.25
N LEU A 98 2.54 7.94 -10.89
CA LEU A 98 2.36 6.57 -11.36
C LEU A 98 2.12 5.62 -10.18
N THR A 99 2.91 5.74 -9.12
CA THR A 99 2.78 4.88 -7.92
C THR A 99 1.45 5.09 -7.19
N VAL A 100 0.97 6.33 -7.11
CA VAL A 100 -0.36 6.64 -6.56
C VAL A 100 -1.46 6.01 -7.42
N ARG A 101 -1.37 6.14 -8.74
CA ARG A 101 -2.34 5.53 -9.67
C ARG A 101 -2.37 4.01 -9.54
N ASP A 102 -1.21 3.35 -9.41
CA ASP A 102 -1.14 1.91 -9.18
C ASP A 102 -1.81 1.51 -7.85
N SER A 103 -1.59 2.31 -6.80
CA SER A 103 -2.23 2.11 -5.49
C SER A 103 -3.75 2.24 -5.56
N GLU A 104 -4.27 3.22 -6.31
CA GLU A 104 -5.70 3.36 -6.57
C GLU A 104 -6.27 2.14 -7.30
N GLY A 105 -5.53 1.58 -8.26
CA GLY A 105 -5.88 0.34 -8.95
C GLY A 105 -5.97 -0.87 -8.01
N ILE A 106 -5.07 -1.00 -7.04
CA ILE A 106 -5.12 -2.05 -6.01
C ILE A 106 -6.35 -1.85 -5.12
N ILE A 107 -6.61 -0.62 -4.66
CA ILE A 107 -7.78 -0.30 -3.82
C ILE A 107 -9.08 -0.64 -4.54
N ALA A 108 -9.20 -0.33 -5.83
CA ALA A 108 -10.37 -0.68 -6.64
C ALA A 108 -10.60 -2.19 -6.70
N LYS A 109 -9.53 -2.99 -6.87
CA LYS A 109 -9.62 -4.46 -6.84
C LYS A 109 -10.09 -4.97 -5.48
N VAL A 110 -9.54 -4.44 -4.38
CA VAL A 110 -9.97 -4.82 -3.02
C VAL A 110 -11.45 -4.51 -2.80
N LYS A 111 -11.93 -3.33 -3.22
CA LYS A 111 -13.35 -2.97 -3.13
C LYS A 111 -14.23 -3.92 -3.93
N GLY A 112 -13.85 -4.24 -5.17
CA GLY A 112 -14.60 -5.18 -6.01
C GLY A 112 -14.74 -6.57 -5.37
N LEU A 113 -13.65 -7.09 -4.78
CA LEU A 113 -13.69 -8.37 -4.05
C LEU A 113 -14.63 -8.29 -2.83
N LEU A 114 -14.60 -7.19 -2.07
CA LEU A 114 -15.49 -7.02 -0.92
C LEU A 114 -16.97 -6.87 -1.33
N GLU A 115 -17.25 -6.22 -2.45
CA GLU A 115 -18.62 -6.04 -2.97
C GLU A 115 -19.20 -7.34 -3.53
N GLN A 116 -18.40 -8.14 -4.23
CA GLN A 116 -18.80 -9.48 -4.69
C GLN A 116 -19.23 -10.38 -3.52
N ASN A 117 -18.56 -10.25 -2.37
CA ASN A 117 -18.91 -10.98 -1.15
C ASN A 117 -20.19 -10.46 -0.45
N LYS A 118 -20.69 -9.26 -0.78
CA LYS A 118 -21.93 -8.69 -0.17
C LYS A 118 -23.19 -8.98 -0.97
N MET A 119 -23.06 -9.31 -2.25
CA MET A 119 -24.21 -9.57 -3.15
C MET A 119 -24.54 -11.07 -3.30
N GLU A 120 -23.85 -11.92 -2.54
CA GLU A 120 -23.94 -13.39 -2.58
C GLU A 120 -24.39 -13.97 -1.23
#